data_AF-A0A496TRH2-F1
#
_entry.id   AF-A0A496TRH2-F1
#
_cell.length_a   1.000
_cell.length_b   1.000
_cell.length_c   1.000
_cell.angle_alpha   90.00
_cell.angle_beta   90.00
_cell.angle_gamma   90.00
#
_symmetry.space_group_name_H-M   'P 1'
#
loop_
_entity.id
_entity.type
_entity.pdbx_description
1 polymer ?
#
loop_
_entity_poly.entity_id
_entity_poly.type
_entity_poly.pdbx_seq_one_letter_code
_entity_poly.pdbx_strand_id
1 'polypeptide(L)'
;MVASNTVKNYLPRSFYKSLISILREEIALLESLKQNLSQQRAALLTHDISAFLKVLEEQQLLIAETEAKSKARESVLKTYLHNPAEFRLSQIISEGPEEFKSTLNRLKADFNRLIQQINQYRDSNRALIEKSLKFLDEHLSRLQRFRSYGYEKNGEMSVTKDSNLNKQV
;
A
#
# COMPACT_ATOMS: atom_id res chain seq x y z
N MET A 1 -22.50 19.14 22.58
CA MET A 1 -22.07 18.40 23.79
C MET A 1 -21.94 16.94 23.40
N VAL A 2 -20.70 16.46 23.19
CA VAL A 2 -20.45 15.05 22.83
C VAL A 2 -20.52 14.26 24.12
N ALA A 3 -21.48 13.34 24.22
CA ALA A 3 -21.62 12.47 25.36
C ALA A 3 -20.32 11.69 25.56
N SER A 4 -19.71 11.86 26.73
CA SER A 4 -18.59 11.04 27.18
C SER A 4 -19.08 9.60 27.38
N ASN A 5 -19.01 8.79 26.33
CA ASN A 5 -19.07 7.33 26.42
C ASN A 5 -17.81 6.88 27.16
N THR A 6 -17.86 7.01 28.48
CA THR A 6 -16.83 6.55 29.40
C THR A 6 -16.99 5.05 29.53
N VAL A 7 -15.92 4.30 29.24
CA VAL A 7 -15.77 2.88 29.60
C VAL A 7 -15.58 2.85 31.13
N LYS A 8 -16.64 3.19 31.88
CA LYS A 8 -16.62 3.25 33.35
C LYS A 8 -16.45 1.88 34.00
N ASN A 9 -16.61 0.81 33.23
CA ASN A 9 -16.29 -0.55 33.63
C ASN A 9 -15.14 -1.05 32.76
N TYR A 10 -14.00 -1.34 33.39
CA TYR A 10 -12.87 -1.97 32.71
C TYR A 10 -13.36 -3.16 31.88
N LEU A 11 -13.04 -3.15 30.58
CA LEU A 11 -13.23 -4.32 29.73
C LEU A 11 -12.49 -5.53 30.35
N PRO A 12 -12.97 -6.77 30.14
CA PRO A 12 -12.37 -7.93 30.78
C PRO A 12 -10.91 -8.10 30.32
N ARG A 13 -10.05 -8.69 31.17
CA ARG A 13 -8.65 -8.97 30.82
C ARG A 13 -8.49 -9.76 29.51
N SER A 14 -9.46 -10.64 29.21
CA SER A 14 -9.51 -11.39 27.95
C SER A 14 -9.61 -10.49 26.72
N PHE A 15 -10.36 -9.38 26.79
CA PHE A 15 -10.44 -8.40 25.71
C PHE A 15 -9.06 -7.82 25.38
N TYR A 16 -8.34 -7.33 26.39
CA TYR A 16 -7.02 -6.72 26.17
C TYR A 16 -5.99 -7.72 25.63
N LYS A 17 -6.01 -8.96 26.11
CA LYS A 17 -5.16 -10.03 25.57
C LYS A 17 -5.45 -10.30 24.09
N SER A 18 -6.73 -10.43 23.72
CA SER A 18 -7.14 -10.63 22.33
C SER A 18 -6.77 -9.45 21.45
N LEU A 19 -7.00 -8.22 21.92
CA LEU A 19 -6.64 -7.00 21.20
C LEU A 19 -5.12 -6.92 20.96
N ILE A 20 -4.30 -7.21 21.99
CA ILE A 20 -2.84 -7.24 21.85
C ILE A 20 -2.39 -8.30 20.84
N SER A 21 -3.00 -9.49 20.83
CA SER A 21 -2.66 -10.54 19.86
C SER A 21 -2.93 -10.05 18.43
N ILE A 22 -4.13 -9.53 18.19
CA ILE A 22 -4.54 -9.05 16.87
C ILE A 22 -3.65 -7.90 16.40
N LEU A 23 -3.37 -6.93 17.27
CA LEU A 23 -2.50 -5.80 16.92
C LEU A 23 -1.07 -6.25 16.58
N ARG A 24 -0.54 -7.30 17.24
CA ARG A 24 0.78 -7.86 16.90
C ARG A 24 0.77 -8.55 15.54
N GLU A 25 -0.28 -9.31 15.23
CA GLU A 25 -0.44 -9.97 13.93
C GLU A 25 -0.57 -8.93 12.81
N GLU A 26 -1.35 -7.87 13.02
CA GLU A 26 -1.46 -6.78 12.06
C GLU A 26 -0.14 -6.02 11.87
N ILE A 27 0.64 -5.80 12.93
CA ILE A 27 1.99 -5.22 12.82
C ILE A 27 2.90 -6.08 11.96
N ALA A 28 2.88 -7.41 12.13
CA ALA A 28 3.68 -8.32 11.32
C ALA A 28 3.29 -8.23 9.83
N LEU A 29 2.00 -8.12 9.51
CA LEU A 29 1.54 -7.89 8.14
C LEU A 29 2.01 -6.54 7.58
N LEU A 30 1.96 -5.48 8.38
CA LEU A 30 2.47 -4.17 7.96
C LEU A 30 3.98 -4.19 7.72
N GLU A 31 4.74 -4.94 8.51
CA GLU A 31 6.18 -5.15 8.26
C GLU A 31 6.43 -5.89 6.95
N SER A 32 5.68 -6.95 6.67
CA SER A 32 5.72 -7.66 5.38
C SER A 32 5.37 -6.74 4.22
N LEU A 33 4.31 -5.92 4.34
CA LEU A 33 3.92 -4.96 3.31
C LEU A 33 4.99 -3.90 3.08
N LYS A 34 5.62 -3.40 4.15
CA LYS A 34 6.75 -2.46 4.03
C LYS A 34 7.93 -3.10 3.29
N GLN A 35 8.26 -4.36 3.59
CA GLN A 35 9.32 -5.08 2.91
C GLN A 35 8.99 -5.29 1.43
N ASN A 36 7.76 -5.71 1.11
CA ASN A 36 7.28 -5.87 -0.25
C ASN A 36 7.37 -4.55 -1.05
N LEU A 37 6.96 -3.42 -0.47
CA LEU A 37 7.11 -2.10 -1.09
C LEU A 37 8.58 -1.69 -1.28
N SER A 38 9.46 -2.07 -0.36
CA SER A 38 10.91 -1.85 -0.52
C SER A 38 11.48 -2.69 -1.66
N GLN A 39 11.02 -3.94 -1.84
CA GLN A 39 11.41 -4.80 -2.95
C GLN A 39 10.86 -4.27 -4.28
N GLN A 40 9.62 -3.76 -4.29
CA GLN A 40 9.04 -3.08 -5.45
C GLN A 40 9.92 -1.91 -5.90
N ARG A 41 10.41 -1.12 -4.94
CA ARG A 41 11.32 -0.01 -5.22
C ARG A 41 12.61 -0.50 -5.87
N ALA A 42 13.21 -1.56 -5.34
CA ALA A 42 14.43 -2.13 -5.89
C ALA A 42 14.23 -2.60 -7.33
N ALA A 43 13.16 -3.35 -7.60
CA ALA A 43 12.81 -3.82 -8.94
C ALA A 43 12.57 -2.67 -9.93
N LEU A 44 11.91 -1.59 -9.50
CA LEU A 44 11.72 -0.39 -10.31
C LEU A 44 13.04 0.31 -10.66
N LEU A 45 13.98 0.39 -9.71
CA LEU A 45 15.29 1.02 -9.93
C LEU A 45 16.21 0.18 -10.82
N THR A 46 16.08 -1.15 -10.80
CA THR A 46 16.86 -2.07 -11.64
C THR A 46 16.17 -2.39 -12.96
N HIS A 47 14.98 -1.85 -13.22
CA HIS A 47 14.14 -2.17 -14.38
C HIS A 47 13.85 -3.68 -14.54
N ASP A 48 13.81 -4.42 -13.43
CA ASP A 48 13.51 -5.85 -13.43
C ASP A 48 11.99 -6.09 -13.43
N ILE A 49 11.44 -6.23 -14.63
CA ILE A 49 9.99 -6.43 -14.84
C ILE A 49 9.52 -7.74 -14.19
N SER A 50 10.32 -8.80 -14.25
CA SER A 50 9.96 -10.09 -13.68
C SER A 50 9.91 -10.05 -12.15
N ALA A 51 10.88 -9.40 -11.51
CA ALA A 51 10.83 -9.16 -10.06
C ALA A 51 9.67 -8.24 -9.68
N PHE A 52 9.40 -7.20 -10.48
CA PHE A 52 8.29 -6.29 -10.23
C PHE A 52 6.93 -7.01 -10.25
N LEU A 53 6.70 -7.92 -11.22
CA LEU A 53 5.46 -8.69 -11.31
C LEU A 53 5.28 -9.62 -10.09
N LYS A 54 6.33 -10.34 -9.67
CA LYS A 54 6.28 -11.19 -8.46
C LYS A 54 5.91 -10.39 -7.21
N VAL A 55 6.52 -9.22 -7.06
CA VAL A 55 6.23 -8.32 -5.93
C VAL A 55 4.77 -7.88 -5.94
N LEU A 56 4.16 -7.63 -7.11
CA LEU A 56 2.74 -7.26 -7.21
C LEU A 56 1.81 -8.41 -6.82
N GLU A 57 2.12 -9.65 -7.19
CA GLU A 57 1.36 -10.83 -6.78
C GLU A 57 1.38 -11.00 -5.26
N GLU A 58 2.56 -10.93 -4.65
CA GLU A 58 2.73 -10.95 -3.19
C GLU A 58 1.98 -9.79 -2.51
N GLN A 59 1.98 -8.60 -3.13
CA GLN A 59 1.30 -7.43 -2.60
C GLN A 59 -0.22 -7.65 -2.55
N GLN A 60 -0.81 -8.30 -3.56
CA GLN A 60 -2.25 -8.63 -3.56
C GLN A 60 -2.61 -9.59 -2.42
N LEU A 61 -1.78 -10.61 -2.18
CA LEU A 61 -1.98 -11.55 -1.07
C LEU A 61 -1.92 -10.83 0.28
N LEU A 62 -0.91 -9.97 0.49
CA LEU A 62 -0.76 -9.21 1.73
C LEU A 62 -1.93 -8.25 1.98
N ILE A 63 -2.49 -7.64 0.92
CA ILE A 63 -3.69 -6.79 1.04
C ILE A 63 -4.89 -7.63 1.48
N ALA A 64 -5.12 -8.79 0.86
CA ALA A 64 -6.22 -9.67 1.23
C ALA A 64 -6.11 -10.17 2.69
N GLU A 65 -4.90 -10.53 3.14
CA GLU A 65 -4.64 -10.91 4.54
C GLU A 65 -4.90 -9.75 5.51
N THR A 66 -4.48 -8.54 5.15
CA THR A 66 -4.72 -7.33 5.96
C THR A 66 -6.22 -7.05 6.10
N GLU A 67 -7.00 -7.19 5.04
CA GLU A 67 -8.46 -7.06 5.10
C GLU A 67 -9.10 -8.11 6.00
N ALA A 68 -8.66 -9.37 5.90
CA ALA A 68 -9.15 -10.45 6.75
C ALA A 68 -8.85 -10.18 8.24
N LYS A 69 -7.64 -9.70 8.57
CA LYS A 69 -7.28 -9.33 9.95
C LYS A 69 -8.05 -8.11 10.46
N SER A 70 -8.28 -7.11 9.61
CA SER A 70 -9.10 -5.96 10.00
C SER A 70 -10.54 -6.38 10.34
N LYS A 71 -11.11 -7.33 9.59
CA LYS A 71 -12.42 -7.93 9.92
C LYS A 71 -12.39 -8.71 11.24
N ALA A 72 -11.33 -9.49 11.50
CA ALA A 72 -11.16 -10.21 12.76
C ALA A 72 -11.06 -9.25 13.96
N ARG A 73 -10.32 -8.15 13.81
CA ARG A 73 -10.25 -7.07 14.80
C ARG A 73 -11.62 -6.46 15.07
N GLU A 74 -12.35 -6.13 14.02
CA GLU A 74 -13.70 -5.58 14.13
C GLU A 74 -14.65 -6.54 14.85
N SER A 75 -14.57 -7.85 14.56
CA SER A 75 -15.37 -8.87 15.24
C SER A 75 -15.08 -8.94 16.74
N VAL A 76 -13.79 -8.91 17.13
CA VAL A 76 -13.41 -8.85 18.55
C VAL A 76 -13.94 -7.57 19.20
N LEU A 77 -13.78 -6.41 18.55
CA LEU A 77 -14.30 -5.16 19.11
C LEU A 77 -15.82 -5.22 19.31
N LYS A 78 -16.58 -5.75 18.34
CA LYS A 78 -18.04 -5.92 18.44
C LYS A 78 -18.49 -6.88 19.54
N THR A 79 -17.65 -7.83 19.93
CA THR A 79 -17.96 -8.75 21.05
C THR A 79 -18.02 -8.02 22.39
N TYR A 80 -17.27 -6.92 22.54
CA TYR A 80 -17.14 -6.22 23.82
C TYR A 80 -17.67 -4.78 23.79
N LEU A 81 -17.81 -4.17 22.61
CA LEU A 81 -18.26 -2.80 22.41
C LEU A 81 -19.45 -2.80 21.46
N HIS A 82 -20.56 -2.17 21.88
CA HIS A 82 -21.77 -2.06 21.05
C HIS A 82 -21.55 -1.21 19.80
N ASN A 83 -20.72 -0.15 19.90
CA ASN A 83 -20.33 0.66 18.76
C ASN A 83 -18.80 0.89 18.73
N PRO A 84 -18.02 -0.03 18.15
CA PRO A 84 -16.56 0.07 18.10
C PRO A 84 -16.03 1.34 17.46
N ALA A 85 -16.76 1.90 16.49
CA ALA A 85 -16.35 3.10 15.75
C ALA A 85 -16.31 4.36 16.63
N GLU A 86 -17.00 4.36 17.77
CA GLU A 86 -17.01 5.47 18.72
C GLU A 86 -15.77 5.51 19.61
N PHE A 87 -15.01 4.41 19.67
CA PHE A 87 -13.85 4.29 20.55
C PHE A 87 -12.54 4.32 19.77
N ARG A 88 -11.73 5.33 20.03
CA ARG A 88 -10.34 5.37 19.55
C ARG A 88 -9.48 4.45 20.40
N LEU A 89 -8.48 3.82 19.78
CA LEU A 89 -7.49 3.01 20.51
C LEU A 89 -6.84 3.79 21.67
N SER A 90 -6.62 5.10 21.52
CA SER A 90 -6.13 5.96 22.60
C SER A 90 -7.05 6.01 23.81
N GLN A 91 -8.37 6.00 23.61
CA GLN A 91 -9.36 6.00 24.70
C GLN A 91 -9.38 4.64 25.41
N ILE A 92 -9.35 3.55 24.63
CA ILE A 92 -9.26 2.17 25.17
C ILE A 92 -7.99 2.01 26.03
N ILE A 93 -6.88 2.61 25.63
CA ILE A 93 -5.63 2.58 26.40
C ILE A 93 -5.74 3.43 27.68
N SER A 94 -6.26 4.67 27.59
CA SER A 94 -6.32 5.55 28.76
C SER A 94 -7.23 5.02 29.86
N GLU A 95 -8.35 4.41 29.47
CA GLU A 95 -9.37 3.87 30.38
C GLU A 95 -9.09 2.39 30.78
N GLY A 96 -8.06 1.77 30.20
CA GLY A 96 -7.73 0.38 30.46
C GLY A 96 -6.88 0.13 31.73
N PRO A 97 -6.74 -1.14 32.15
CA PRO A 97 -5.87 -1.53 33.26
C PRO A 97 -4.39 -1.19 33.01
N GLU A 98 -3.69 -0.75 34.05
CA GLU A 98 -2.30 -0.27 33.95
C GLU A 98 -1.34 -1.31 33.38
N GLU A 99 -1.58 -2.60 33.69
CA GLU A 99 -0.79 -3.74 33.22
C GLU A 99 -0.72 -3.85 31.68
N PHE A 100 -1.70 -3.33 30.93
CA PHE A 100 -1.73 -3.39 29.46
C PHE A 100 -1.31 -2.09 28.78
N LYS A 101 -1.33 -0.95 29.49
CA LYS A 101 -1.13 0.38 28.87
C LYS A 101 0.21 0.51 28.17
N SER A 102 1.30 0.09 28.81
CA SER A 102 2.65 0.16 28.23
C SER A 102 2.74 -0.62 26.90
N THR A 103 2.25 -1.86 26.89
CA THR A 103 2.25 -2.71 25.70
C THR A 103 1.42 -2.11 24.58
N LEU A 104 0.19 -1.66 24.88
CA LEU A 104 -0.69 -1.10 23.87
C LEU A 104 -0.18 0.25 23.32
N ASN A 105 0.44 1.09 24.16
CA ASN A 105 1.08 2.32 23.71
C ASN A 105 2.26 2.03 22.77
N ARG A 106 3.07 1.01 23.07
CA ARG A 106 4.15 0.59 22.16
C ARG A 106 3.60 0.11 20.82
N LEU A 107 2.60 -0.78 20.83
CA LEU A 107 1.95 -1.27 19.61
C LEU A 107 1.35 -0.13 18.79
N LYS A 108 0.70 0.85 19.43
CA LYS A 108 0.18 2.05 18.76
C LYS A 108 1.30 2.86 18.09
N ALA A 109 2.42 3.05 18.78
CA ALA A 109 3.57 3.76 18.22
C ALA A 109 4.17 3.01 17.02
N ASP A 110 4.30 1.69 17.12
CA ASP A 110 4.78 0.84 16.03
C ASP A 110 3.85 0.91 14.80
N PHE A 111 2.54 0.83 15.01
CA PHE A 111 1.53 1.02 13.96
C PHE A 111 1.70 2.35 13.22
N ASN A 112 1.75 3.46 13.97
CA ASN A 112 1.86 4.78 13.38
C ASN A 112 3.16 4.92 12.57
N ARG A 113 4.28 4.43 13.11
CA ARG A 113 5.57 4.41 12.43
C ARG A 113 5.51 3.60 11.14
N LEU A 114 4.95 2.40 11.17
CA LEU A 114 4.86 1.52 10.00
C LEU A 114 3.96 2.12 8.91
N ILE A 115 2.80 2.67 9.28
CA ILE A 115 1.90 3.34 8.33
C ILE A 115 2.61 4.51 7.63
N GLN A 116 3.37 5.32 8.38
CA GLN A 116 4.15 6.42 7.80
C GLN A 116 5.20 5.89 6.80
N GLN A 117 5.95 4.85 7.16
CA GLN A 117 6.96 4.25 6.29
C GLN A 117 6.33 3.64 5.02
N ILE A 118 5.22 2.92 5.16
CA ILE A 118 4.47 2.33 4.04
C ILE A 118 4.01 3.42 3.07
N ASN A 119 3.43 4.51 3.59
CA ASN A 119 2.99 5.63 2.74
C ASN A 119 4.18 6.27 1.99
N GLN A 120 5.31 6.48 2.67
CA GLN A 120 6.52 7.00 2.02
C GLN A 120 7.01 6.11 0.89
N TYR A 121 7.07 4.79 1.11
CA TYR A 121 7.47 3.86 0.05
C TYR A 121 6.46 3.84 -1.10
N ARG A 122 5.17 3.75 -0.80
CA ARG A 122 4.11 3.74 -1.81
C ARG A 122 4.18 4.99 -2.69
N ASP A 123 4.29 6.16 -2.08
CA ASP A 123 4.31 7.44 -2.79
C ASP A 123 5.59 7.57 -3.63
N SER A 124 6.73 7.12 -3.10
CA SER A 124 8.00 7.07 -3.84
C SER A 124 7.93 6.11 -5.03
N ASN A 125 7.35 4.92 -4.86
CA ASN A 125 7.24 3.92 -5.93
C ASN A 125 6.30 4.41 -7.03
N ARG A 126 5.18 5.03 -6.65
CA ARG A 126 4.26 5.66 -7.59
C ARG A 126 4.96 6.73 -8.44
N ALA A 127 5.74 7.61 -7.81
CA ALA A 127 6.49 8.64 -8.52
C ALA A 127 7.52 8.05 -9.50
N LEU A 128 8.19 6.93 -9.14
CA LEU A 128 9.11 6.22 -10.03
C LEU A 128 8.38 5.62 -11.24
N ILE A 129 7.22 5.00 -11.02
CA ILE A 129 6.38 4.45 -12.09
C ILE A 129 5.92 5.56 -13.04
N GLU A 130 5.35 6.64 -12.51
CA GLU A 130 4.88 7.80 -13.29
C GLU A 130 6.01 8.42 -14.12
N LYS A 131 7.20 8.57 -13.53
CA LYS A 131 8.37 9.09 -14.26
C LYS A 131 8.82 8.14 -15.37
N SER A 132 8.78 6.83 -15.12
CA SER A 132 9.17 5.81 -16.11
C SER A 132 8.20 5.79 -17.28
N LEU A 133 6.90 5.88 -17.03
CA LEU A 133 5.87 5.98 -18.07
C LEU A 133 6.03 7.24 -18.90
N LYS A 134 6.21 8.40 -18.25
CA LYS A 134 6.44 9.67 -18.95
C LYS A 134 7.67 9.61 -19.86
N PHE A 135 8.75 9.00 -19.39
CA PHE A 135 9.95 8.80 -20.19
C PHE A 135 9.67 7.93 -21.43
N LEU A 136 8.95 6.81 -21.26
CA LEU A 136 8.56 5.95 -22.38
C LEU A 136 7.68 6.69 -23.40
N ASP A 137 6.70 7.46 -22.94
CA ASP A 137 5.80 8.25 -23.82
C ASP A 137 6.57 9.33 -24.60
N GLU A 138 7.49 10.03 -23.96
CA GLU A 138 8.36 11.01 -24.62
C GLU A 138 9.26 10.35 -25.68
N HIS A 139 9.78 9.16 -25.41
CA HIS A 139 10.62 8.43 -26.37
C HIS A 139 9.80 7.85 -27.53
N LEU A 140 8.65 7.24 -27.25
CA LEU A 140 7.73 6.72 -28.27
C LEU A 140 7.23 7.84 -29.18
N SER A 141 6.84 8.99 -28.62
CA SER A 141 6.41 10.14 -29.42
C SER A 141 7.53 10.73 -30.28
N ARG A 142 8.79 10.69 -29.83
CA ARG A 142 9.95 11.04 -30.67
C ARG A 142 10.16 10.03 -31.78
N LEU A 143 10.08 8.73 -31.50
CA LEU A 143 10.17 7.67 -32.51
C LEU A 143 9.07 7.79 -33.57
N GLN A 144 7.84 8.07 -33.17
CA GLN A 144 6.72 8.31 -34.09
C GLN A 144 6.89 9.58 -34.96
N ARG A 145 7.70 10.54 -34.51
CA ARG A 145 8.01 11.76 -35.28
C ARG A 145 9.09 11.54 -36.33
N PHE A 146 9.84 10.44 -36.29
CA PHE A 146 10.67 10.01 -37.40
C PHE A 146 9.75 9.51 -38.52
N ARG A 147 9.32 10.43 -39.39
CA ARG A 147 8.81 10.06 -40.71
C ARG A 147 9.97 9.51 -41.51
N SER A 148 9.79 8.40 -42.22
CA SER A 148 10.79 7.97 -43.19
C SER A 148 10.74 8.96 -44.36
N TYR A 149 11.82 9.71 -44.52
CA TYR A 149 12.03 10.55 -45.70
C TYR A 149 12.69 9.65 -46.75
N GLY A 150 11.95 9.41 -47.84
CA GLY A 150 12.43 8.70 -49.00
C GLY A 150 12.53 9.63 -50.20
N TYR A 151 13.29 9.23 -51.22
CA TYR A 151 13.19 9.83 -52.55
C TYR A 151 12.47 8.84 -53.45
N GLU A 152 11.46 9.30 -54.17
CA GLU A 152 10.84 8.51 -55.23
C GLU A 152 11.79 8.36 -56.42
N LYS A 153 11.48 7.42 -57.33
CA LYS A 153 12.33 7.15 -58.51
C LYS A 153 12.49 8.35 -59.44
N ASN A 154 11.63 9.36 -59.32
CA ASN A 154 11.69 10.65 -60.03
C ASN A 154 12.54 11.72 -59.31
N GLY A 155 13.11 11.41 -58.14
CA GLY A 155 13.92 12.34 -57.34
C GLY A 155 13.10 13.28 -56.44
N GLU A 156 11.77 13.14 -56.39
CA GLU A 156 10.93 13.91 -55.49
C GLU A 156 10.99 13.34 -54.07
N MET A 157 11.02 14.23 -53.07
CA MET A 157 11.02 13.83 -51.66
C MET A 157 9.63 13.32 -51.29
N SER A 158 9.51 12.03 -51.02
CA SER A 158 8.28 11.44 -50.49
C SER A 158 8.37 11.27 -48.99
N VAL A 159 7.27 11.63 -48.33
CA VAL A 159 7.13 11.46 -46.89
C VAL A 159 6.25 10.24 -46.67
N THR A 160 6.86 9.08 -46.49
CA THR A 160 6.13 7.89 -46.07
C THR A 160 5.73 8.06 -44.62
N LYS A 161 4.44 8.26 -44.36
CA LYS A 161 3.87 7.96 -43.04
C LYS A 161 3.95 6.44 -42.91
N ASP A 162 4.95 5.92 -42.22
CA ASP A 162 4.95 4.52 -41.80
C ASP A 162 3.76 4.31 -40.85
N SER A 163 2.64 3.87 -41.39
CA SER A 163 1.40 3.58 -40.67
C SER A 163 1.35 2.13 -40.16
N ASN A 164 2.48 1.42 -40.12
CA ASN A 164 2.52 0.00 -39.76
C ASN A 164 3.45 -0.27 -38.58
N LEU A 165 3.02 0.12 -37.38
CA LEU A 165 3.49 -0.45 -36.12
C LEU A 165 2.27 -0.91 -35.30
N ASN A 166 1.46 -1.80 -35.88
CA ASN A 166 0.71 -2.84 -35.18
C ASN A 166 -0.19 -3.61 -36.15
N LYS A 167 0.35 -4.69 -36.72
CA LYS A 167 -0.45 -5.84 -37.20
C LYS A 167 0.22 -7.14 -36.79
N GLN A 168 0.49 -7.32 -35.50
CA GLN A 168 0.68 -8.65 -34.91
C GLN A 168 0.23 -8.60 -33.44
N VAL A 169 -1.03 -8.95 -33.19
CA VAL A 169 -1.44 -10.06 -32.31
C VAL A 169 -2.68 -10.67 -32.95
#